data_AF-A0A7C2A8H8-F1
#
_entry.id   AF-A0A7C2A8H8-F1
#
_cell.length_a   1.000
_cell.length_b   1.000
_cell.length_c   1.000
_cell.angle_alpha   90.00
_cell.angle_beta   90.00
_cell.angle_gamma   90.00
#
_symmetry.space_group_name_H-M   'P 1'
#
loop_
_entity.id
_entity.type
_entity.pdbx_description
1 polymer ?
#
loop_
_entity_poly.entity_id
_entity_poly.type
_entity_poly.pdbx_seq_one_letter_code
_entity_poly.pdbx_strand_id
1 'polypeptide(L)' 'MPAKNPRINVLLEPPLYQKVQLLAQKDGVSLSRKVRDLIVEALEIQEDIHLADFAEEREKSWDKSSALTHEEVWS' A
#
# COMPACT_ATOMS: atom_id res chain seq x y z
N MET A 1 20.25 24.04 -6.80
CA MET A 1 19.10 23.42 -7.51
C MET A 1 18.20 22.81 -6.46
N PRO A 2 16.88 23.05 -6.46
CA PRO A 2 15.99 22.20 -5.66
C PRO A 2 16.17 20.77 -6.17
N ALA A 3 16.35 19.80 -5.28
CA ALA A 3 16.51 18.42 -5.70
C ALA A 3 15.27 17.97 -6.48
N LYS A 4 15.46 17.29 -7.62
CA LYS A 4 14.37 16.79 -8.49
C LYS A 4 13.32 15.93 -7.77
N ASN A 5 13.64 15.40 -6.59
CA ASN A 5 12.78 14.52 -5.83
C ASN A 5 12.51 15.10 -4.43
N PRO A 6 11.25 15.17 -3.98
CA PRO A 6 10.92 15.57 -2.62
C PRO A 6 11.57 14.59 -1.62
N ARG A 7 12.05 15.13 -0.50
CA ARG A 7 12.69 14.35 0.57
C ARG A 7 11.94 14.55 1.86
N ILE A 8 11.70 13.47 2.57
CA ILE A 8 11.11 13.47 3.91
C ILE A 8 12.21 13.01 4.87
N ASN A 9 12.52 13.85 5.86
CA ASN A 9 13.39 13.48 6.96
C ASN A 9 12.50 13.10 8.15
N VAL A 10 12.72 11.91 8.70
CA VAL A 10 11.89 11.36 9.79
C VAL A 10 12.81 10.96 10.94
N LEU A 11 12.42 11.33 12.17
CA LEU A 11 13.08 10.88 13.39
C LEU A 11 12.48 9.52 13.78
N LEU A 12 13.32 8.52 13.99
CA LEU A 12 12.91 7.21 14.50
C LEU A 12 13.47 7.01 15.90
N GLU A 13 12.66 6.44 16.79
CA GLU A 13 13.14 5.97 18.09
C GLU A 13 14.22 4.88 17.90
N PRO A 14 15.22 4.76 18.79
CA PRO A 14 16.30 3.80 18.63
C PRO A 14 15.84 2.35 18.38
N PRO A 15 14.81 1.81 19.08
CA PRO A 15 14.33 0.46 18.82
C PRO A 15 13.71 0.29 17.43
N LEU A 16 12.99 1.30 16.94
CA LEU A 16 12.37 1.28 15.62
C LEU A 16 13.43 1.36 14.52
N TYR A 17 14.42 2.24 14.69
CA TYR A 17 15.54 2.34 13.76
C TYR A 17 16.29 1.00 13.63
N GLN A 18 16.56 0.31 14.74
CA GLN A 18 17.20 -1.00 14.74
C GLN A 18 16.37 -2.05 13.98
N LYS A 19 15.05 -2.08 14.16
CA LYS A 19 14.17 -2.98 13.40
C LYS A 19 14.25 -2.72 11.90
N VAL A 20 14.18 -1.46 11.48
CA VAL A 20 14.32 -1.08 10.06
C VAL A 20 15.70 -1.47 9.52
N GLN A 21 16.74 -1.31 10.33
CA GLN A 21 18.10 -1.70 9.96
C GLN A 21 18.23 -3.21 9.74
N LEU A 22 17.68 -4.02 10.65
CA LEU A 22 17.68 -5.48 10.51
C LEU A 22 16.91 -5.93 9.27
N LEU A 23 15.77 -5.32 8.97
CA LEU A 23 15.00 -5.61 7.75
C LEU A 23 15.78 -5.22 6.49
N ALA A 24 16.44 -4.06 6.48
CA ALA A 24 17.25 -3.62 5.35
C ALA A 24 18.44 -4.57 5.11
N GLN A 25 19.11 -5.02 6.19
CA GLN A 25 20.20 -5.99 6.13
C GLN A 25 19.72 -7.35 5.60
N LYS A 26 18.62 -7.86 6.15
CA LYS A 26 18.00 -9.12 5.72
C LYS A 26 17.71 -9.14 4.22
N ASP A 27 17.23 -8.01 3.70
CA ASP A 27 16.80 -7.89 2.30
C ASP A 27 17.92 -7.38 1.36
N GLY A 28 19.12 -7.11 1.89
CA GLY A 28 20.26 -6.64 1.10
C GLY A 28 20.06 -5.26 0.45
N VAL A 29 19.26 -4.38 1.08
CA VAL A 29 18.94 -3.04 0.56
C VAL A 29 19.41 -1.92 1.49
N SER A 30 19.45 -0.68 0.99
CA SER A 30 19.75 0.48 1.84
C SER A 30 18.60 0.81 2.80
N LEU A 31 18.91 1.43 3.93
CA LEU A 31 17.93 1.92 4.91
C LEU A 31 16.86 2.81 4.26
N SER A 32 17.27 3.79 3.45
CA SER A 32 16.34 4.71 2.79
C SER A 32 15.40 3.98 1.82
N ARG A 33 15.89 2.93 1.14
CA ARG A 33 15.05 2.08 0.29
C ARG A 33 14.05 1.29 1.13
N LYS A 34 14.50 0.65 2.21
CA LYS A 34 13.61 -0.10 3.10
C LYS A 34 12.52 0.80 3.71
N VAL A 35 12.87 2.00 4.20
CA VAL A 35 11.89 2.97 4.73
C VAL A 35 10.89 3.39 3.65
N ARG A 36 11.36 3.70 2.44
CA ARG A 36 10.47 4.05 1.33
C ARG A 36 9.49 2.91 1.04
N ASP A 37 10.00 1.68 0.92
CA ASP A 37 9.18 0.52 0.56
C ASP A 37 8.12 0.25 1.66
N LEU A 38 8.48 0.37 2.94
CA LEU A 38 7.52 0.28 4.06
C LEU A 38 6.45 1.38 4.04
N ILE A 39 6.79 2.59 3.61
CA ILE A 39 5.82 3.69 3.48
C ILE A 39 4.85 3.40 2.33
N VAL A 40 5.35 2.88 1.20
CA VAL A 40 4.49 2.50 0.06
C VAL A 40 3.52 1.39 0.49
N GLU A 41 4.02 0.34 1.12
CA GLU A 41 3.19 -0.76 1.62
C GLU A 41 2.11 -0.27 2.61
N ALA A 42 2.48 0.64 3.51
CA ALA A 42 1.51 1.23 4.43
C ALA A 42 0.41 2.04 3.72
N LEU A 43 0.73 2.72 2.62
CA LEU A 43 -0.25 3.46 1.81
C LEU A 43 -1.14 2.51 1.00
N GLU A 44 -0.58 1.43 0.44
CA GLU A 44 -1.35 0.39 -0.25
C GLU A 44 -2.35 -0.28 0.70
N ILE A 45 -1.95 -0.59 1.94
CA ILE A 45 -2.87 -1.13 2.96
C ILE A 45 -4.01 -0.15 3.27
N GLN A 46 -3.74 1.17 3.33
CA GLN A 46 -4.78 2.17 3.54
C GLN A 46 -5.75 2.25 2.36
N GLU A 47 -5.24 2.13 1.14
CA GLU A 47 -6.06 2.07 -0.08
C GLU A 47 -6.94 0.82 -0.09
N ASP A 48 -6.39 -0.35 0.22
CA ASP A 48 -7.13 -1.62 0.29
C ASP A 48 -8.29 -1.54 1.28
N ILE A 49 -8.06 -0.97 2.48
CA ILE A 49 -9.13 -0.76 3.47
C ILE A 49 -10.24 0.09 2.87
N HIS A 50 -9.89 1.19 2.21
CA HIS A 50 -10.90 2.07 1.63
C HIS A 50 -11.66 1.43 0.46
N LEU A 51 -10.98 0.67 -0.39
CA LEU A 51 -11.58 -0.05 -1.50
C LEU A 51 -12.50 -1.18 -1.01
N ALA A 52 -12.13 -1.85 0.07
CA ALA A 52 -12.97 -2.86 0.73
C ALA A 52 -14.26 -2.22 1.26
N ASP A 53 -14.16 -1.13 2.02
CA ASP A 53 -15.33 -0.39 2.52
C ASP A 53 -16.25 0.03 1.36
N PHE A 54 -15.67 0.54 0.27
CA PHE A 54 -16.41 0.93 -0.92
C PHE A 54 -17.11 -0.24 -1.62
N ALA A 55 -16.47 -1.41 -1.67
CA ALA A 55 -17.05 -2.62 -2.21
C ALA A 55 -18.21 -3.13 -1.32
N GLU A 56 -18.05 -3.12 0.00
CA GLU A 56 -19.09 -3.49 0.95
C GLU A 56 -20.34 -2.61 0.81
N GLU A 57 -20.18 -1.30 0.62
CA GLU A 57 -21.32 -0.41 0.39
C GLU A 57 -22.11 -0.76 -0.88
N ARG A 58 -21.40 -1.18 -1.96
CA ARG A 58 -22.06 -1.63 -3.19
C ARG A 58 -22.78 -2.95 -3.00
N GLU A 59 -22.16 -3.88 -2.27
CA GLU A 59 -22.70 -5.21 -2.00
C GLU A 59 -24.06 -5.15 -1.28
N LYS A 60 -24.27 -4.17 -0.38
CA LYS A 60 -25.56 -3.97 0.32
C LYS A 60 -26.77 -3.84 -0.60
N SER A 61 -26.58 -3.34 -1.82
CA SER A 61 -27.64 -3.14 -2.81
C SER A 61 -27.54 -4.08 -4.02
N TRP A 62 -26.61 -5.03 -3.97
CA TRP A 62 -26.33 -5.91 -5.10
C TRP A 62 -27.42 -6.94 -5.34
N ASP A 63 -27.95 -6.99 -6.55
CA ASP A 63 -28.87 -8.03 -7.01
C ASP A 63 -28.14 -9.03 -7.92
N LYS A 64 -27.94 -10.24 -7.40
CA LYS A 64 -27.28 -11.33 -8.15
C LYS A 64 -28.03 -11.70 -9.44
N SER A 65 -29.33 -11.48 -9.53
CA SER A 65 -30.11 -11.77 -10.74
C SER A 65 -29.82 -10.79 -11.88
N SER A 66 -29.25 -9.63 -11.57
CA SER A 66 -28.79 -8.61 -12.52
C SER A 66 -27.35 -8.82 -13.00
N ALA A 67 -26.68 -9.89 -12.56
CA ALA A 67 -25.30 -10.18 -12.92
C ALA A 67 -25.19 -10.57 -14.40
N LEU A 68 -24.22 -9.96 -15.10
CA LEU A 68 -23.86 -10.33 -16.46
C LEU A 68 -23.03 -11.61 -16.47
N THR A 69 -23.28 -12.47 -17.45
CA THR A 69 -22.49 -13.66 -17.75
C THR A 69 -21.15 -13.29 -18.38
N HIS A 70 -20.21 -14.25 -18.39
CA HIS A 70 -18.89 -14.04 -19.01
C HIS A 70 -19.01 -13.68 -20.50
N GLU A 71 -19.88 -14.35 -21.25
CA GLU A 71 -20.09 -14.05 -22.67
C GLU A 71 -20.62 -12.61 -22.86
N GLU A 72 -21.56 -12.15 -22.03
CA GLU A 72 -22.11 -10.78 -22.12
C GLU A 72 -21.07 -9.68 -21.85
N VAL A 73 -20.01 -9.97 -21.10
CA VAL A 73 -18.97 -8.99 -20.75
C VAL A 73 -17.77 -9.00 -21.70
N TRP A 74 -17.40 -10.16 -22.25
CA TRP A 74 -16.12 -10.37 -22.95
C TRP A 74 -16.23 -10.69 -24.45
N SER A 75 -17.43 -10.66 -25.03
CA SER A 75 -17.67 -10.71 -26.48
C SER A 75 -17.32 -9.37 -27.16
#